data_AF-A0A9D1XB49-F1
#
_entry.id   AF-A0A9D1XB49-F1
#
_cell.length_a   1.000
_cell.length_b   1.000
_cell.length_c   1.000
_cell.angle_alpha   90.00
_cell.angle_beta   90.00
_cell.angle_gamma   90.00
#
_symmetry.space_group_name_H-M   'P 1'
#
loop_
_entity.id
_entity.type
_entity.pdbx_description
1 polymer ?
#
loop_
_entity_poly.entity_id
_entity_poly.type
_entity_poly.pdbx_seq_one_letter_code
_entity_poly.pdbx_strand_id
1 'polypeptide(L)'
;LGYWNEWYQSSLYLGSSVKYKPLQYYLYGIINQANALKSSVAGANVTITDLPTNTLKMATAVVATGPIVFLYPFVQKYFISGITVGAVKG
;
A
#
# COMPACT_ATOMS: atom_id res chain seq x y z
N LEU A 1 13.66 -0.55 -9.83
CA LEU A 1 12.63 0.49 -10.02
C LEU A 1 11.29 -0.04 -9.52
N GLY A 2 10.97 0.19 -8.24
CA GLY A 2 9.77 -0.33 -7.59
C GLY A 2 9.30 0.51 -6.40
N TYR A 3 9.65 1.80 -6.40
CA TYR A 3 9.56 2.67 -5.21
C TYR A 3 8.14 2.85 -4.67
N TRP A 4 7.11 2.81 -5.53
CA TRP A 4 5.73 3.06 -5.10
C TRP A 4 5.18 1.96 -4.18
N ASN A 5 5.58 0.70 -4.37
CA ASN A 5 5.13 -0.43 -3.55
C ASN A 5 6.20 -0.90 -2.54
N GLU A 6 7.32 -0.18 -2.46
CA GLU A 6 8.47 -0.55 -1.63
C GLU A 6 8.29 -0.08 -0.19
N TRP A 7 8.16 -1.04 0.73
CA TRP A 7 8.06 -0.80 2.16
C TRP A 7 9.20 -1.44 2.95
N TYR A 8 9.83 -2.49 2.42
CA TYR A 8 10.78 -3.34 3.15
C TYR A 8 12.11 -2.63 3.36
N GLN A 9 12.69 -2.07 2.30
CA GLN A 9 13.93 -1.29 2.41
C GLN A 9 13.73 -0.09 3.35
N SER A 10 12.58 0.56 3.28
CA SER A 10 12.19 1.64 4.18
C SER A 10 12.13 1.19 5.64
N SER A 11 11.62 -0.01 5.91
CA SER A 11 11.59 -0.59 7.26
C SER A 11 12.98 -0.94 7.80
N LEU A 12 13.93 -1.28 6.94
CA LEU A 12 15.28 -1.66 7.36
C LEU A 12 16.13 -0.43 7.69
N TYR A 13 16.01 0.64 6.89
CA TYR A 13 16.95 1.76 6.94
C TYR A 13 16.39 3.04 7.56
N LEU A 14 15.06 3.20 7.66
CA LEU A 14 14.48 4.41 8.25
C LEU A 14 14.33 4.26 9.77
N GLY A 15 15.11 5.04 10.51
CA GLY A 15 15.03 5.14 11.97
C GLY A 15 13.82 5.94 12.47
N SER A 16 13.64 5.95 13.79
CA SER A 16 12.56 6.67 14.49
C SER A 16 12.63 8.20 14.33
N SER A 17 13.82 8.75 14.08
CA SER A 17 14.05 10.18 13.85
C SER A 17 13.60 10.68 12.47
N VAL A 18 13.29 9.78 11.54
CA VAL A 18 12.86 10.15 10.19
C VAL A 18 11.42 10.65 10.23
N LYS A 19 11.25 11.96 10.05
CA LYS A 19 9.95 12.64 10.05
C LYS A 19 9.04 12.21 8.89
N TYR A 20 9.61 12.04 7.69
CA TYR A 20 8.86 11.72 6.47
C TYR A 20 9.16 10.30 6.02
N LYS A 21 8.16 9.44 6.11
CA LYS A 21 8.25 8.03 5.75
C LYS A 21 7.46 7.77 4.47
N PRO A 22 7.93 6.86 3.59
CA PRO A 22 7.16 6.45 2.42
C PRO A 22 5.78 5.93 2.81
N LEU A 23 4.79 6.23 1.98
CA LEU A 23 3.39 5.89 2.24
C LEU A 23 3.24 4.40 2.57
N GLN A 24 3.83 3.51 1.77
CA GLN A 24 3.69 2.06 1.98
C GLN A 24 4.25 1.57 3.30
N TYR A 25 5.37 2.14 3.74
CA TYR A 25 5.93 1.80 5.05
C TYR A 25 5.00 2.25 6.19
N TYR A 26 4.37 3.42 6.04
CA TYR A 26 3.39 3.92 7.00
C TYR A 26 2.13 3.05 7.06
N LEU A 27 1.55 2.69 5.90
CA LEU A 27 0.36 1.83 5.82
C LEU A 27 0.66 0.43 6.37
N TYR A 28 1.84 -0.12 6.08
CA TYR A 28 2.31 -1.39 6.66
C TYR A 28 2.37 -1.33 8.19
N GLY A 29 2.88 -0.24 8.75
CA GLY A 29 2.91 -0.03 10.20
C GLY A 29 1.51 0.01 10.82
N ILE A 30 0.55 0.65 10.18
CA ILE A 30 -0.85 0.71 10.66
C ILE A 30 -1.48 -0.69 10.70
N ILE A 31 -1.32 -1.48 9.63
CA ILE A 31 -1.87 -2.84 9.57
C ILE A 31 -1.26 -3.73 10.65
N ASN A 32 0.06 -3.64 10.87
CA ASN A 32 0.72 -4.45 11.89
C ASN A 32 0.32 -4.05 13.31
N GLN A 33 0.19 -2.75 13.59
CA GLN A 33 -0.32 -2.28 14.89
C GLN A 33 -1.74 -2.78 15.14
N ALA A 34 -2.62 -2.71 14.14
CA ALA A 34 -3.98 -3.22 14.26
C ALA A 34 -4.03 -4.75 14.48
N ASN A 35 -3.17 -5.51 13.80
CA ASN A 35 -3.04 -6.96 14.02
C ASN A 35 -2.48 -7.27 15.42
N ALA A 36 -1.49 -6.52 15.89
CA ALA A 36 -0.92 -6.68 17.23
C ALA A 36 -1.97 -6.43 18.32
N LEU A 37 -2.74 -5.34 18.19
CA LEU A 37 -3.83 -5.01 19.10
C LEU A 37 -4.89 -6.12 19.14
N LYS A 38 -5.29 -6.63 17.96
CA LYS A 38 -6.21 -7.77 17.87
C LYS A 38 -5.69 -9.01 18.61
N SER A 39 -4.41 -9.34 18.43
CA SER A 39 -3.79 -10.49 19.10
C SER A 39 -3.68 -10.31 20.63
N SER A 40 -3.36 -9.10 21.10
CA SER A 40 -3.29 -8.79 22.53
C SER A 40 -4.64 -8.90 23.22
N VAL A 41 -5.71 -8.46 22.54
CA VAL A 41 -7.09 -8.52 23.04
C VAL A 41 -7.61 -9.95 23.10
N ALA A 42 -7.29 -10.77 22.09
CA ALA A 42 -7.65 -12.18 22.08
C ALA A 42 -7.08 -12.97 23.27
N GLY A 43 -5.90 -12.56 23.79
CA GLY A 43 -5.29 -13.14 24.99
C GLY A 43 -5.92 -12.71 26.32
N ALA A 44 -6.75 -11.66 26.32
CA ALA A 44 -7.31 -11.07 27.54
C ALA A 44 -8.74 -11.51 27.87
N ASN A 45 -9.34 -12.44 27.11
CA ASN A 45 -10.77 -12.83 27.22
C ASN A 45 -11.76 -11.64 27.13
N VAL A 46 -11.32 -10.50 26.59
CA VAL A 46 -12.20 -9.35 26.33
C VAL A 46 -12.75 -9.52 24.92
N THR A 47 -14.06 -9.73 24.80
CA THR A 47 -14.74 -9.79 23.50
C THR A 47 -14.82 -8.38 22.92
N ILE A 48 -13.74 -7.90 22.29
CA ILE A 48 -13.83 -6.72 21.44
C ILE A 48 -14.44 -7.20 20.12
N THR A 49 -15.76 -7.13 20.05
CA THR A 49 -16.57 -7.51 18.89
C THR A 49 -16.21 -6.72 17.62
N ASP A 50 -15.51 -5.59 17.75
CA ASP A 50 -15.42 -4.60 16.68
C ASP A 50 -14.03 -3.97 16.53
N LEU A 51 -12.96 -4.77 16.46
CA LEU A 51 -11.72 -4.28 15.84
C LEU A 51 -11.83 -4.51 14.32
N PRO A 52 -12.12 -3.47 13.50
CA PRO A 52 -12.39 -3.64 12.08
C PRO A 52 -11.09 -3.82 11.28
N THR A 53 -10.37 -4.92 11.54
CA THR A 53 -9.09 -5.20 10.87
C THR A 53 -9.26 -5.41 9.37
N ASN A 54 -10.39 -5.98 8.94
CA ASN A 54 -10.66 -6.21 7.52
C ASN A 54 -10.99 -4.91 6.79
N THR A 55 -11.85 -4.07 7.38
CA THR A 55 -12.16 -2.75 6.83
C THR A 55 -10.91 -1.88 6.74
N LEU A 56 -10.04 -1.92 7.76
CA LEU A 56 -8.78 -1.19 7.74
C LEU A 56 -7.84 -1.67 6.63
N LYS A 57 -7.74 -2.98 6.41
CA LYS A 57 -6.96 -3.56 5.30
C LYS A 57 -7.51 -3.14 3.94
N MET A 58 -8.84 -3.14 3.77
CA MET A 58 -9.47 -2.70 2.53
C MET A 58 -9.27 -1.19 2.29
N ALA A 59 -9.41 -0.37 3.33
CA ALA A 59 -9.18 1.07 3.24
C ALA A 59 -7.72 1.39 2.88
N THR A 60 -6.74 0.72 3.51
CA THR A 60 -5.32 0.88 3.18
C THR A 60 -5.02 0.45 1.74
N ALA A 61 -5.65 -0.63 1.25
CA ALA A 61 -5.52 -1.04 -0.15
C ALA A 61 -6.05 0.02 -1.13
N VAL A 62 -7.19 0.64 -0.85
CA VAL A 62 -7.75 1.73 -1.67
C VAL A 62 -6.82 2.94 -1.68
N VAL A 63 -6.27 3.33 -0.53
CA VAL A 63 -5.31 4.46 -0.44
C VAL A 63 -4.03 4.18 -1.23
N ALA A 64 -3.49 2.96 -1.15
CA ALA A 64 -2.28 2.57 -1.85
C ALA A 64 -2.47 2.47 -3.39
N THR A 65 -3.63 1.99 -3.83
CA THR A 65 -3.91 1.71 -5.25
C THR A 65 -4.58 2.86 -5.98
N GLY A 66 -5.37 3.69 -5.28
CA GLY A 66 -6.14 4.78 -5.86
C GLY A 66 -5.34 5.71 -6.78
N PRO A 67 -4.18 6.25 -6.34
CA PRO A 67 -3.36 7.10 -7.18
C PRO A 67 -2.88 6.42 -8.48
N ILE A 68 -2.58 5.12 -8.42
CA ILE A 68 -2.17 4.34 -9.61
C ILE A 68 -3.34 4.25 -10.59
N VAL A 69 -4.55 3.98 -10.09
CA VAL A 69 -5.76 3.89 -10.92
C VAL A 69 -6.03 5.21 -11.63
N PHE A 70 -5.86 6.35 -10.95
CA PHE A 70 -6.02 7.66 -11.57
C PHE A 70 -4.92 7.98 -12.59
N LEU A 71 -3.68 7.54 -12.35
CA LEU A 71 -2.56 7.74 -13.28
C LEU A 71 -2.62 6.80 -14.48
N TYR A 72 -3.22 5.62 -14.33
CA TYR A 72 -3.30 4.59 -15.36
C TYR A 72 -3.77 5.12 -16.74
N PRO A 73 -4.90 5.85 -16.88
CA PRO A 73 -5.34 6.35 -18.20
C PRO A 73 -4.33 7.30 -18.86
N PHE A 74 -3.58 8.09 -18.08
CA PHE A 74 -2.58 9.01 -18.61
C PHE A 74 -1.34 8.30 -19.13
N VAL A 75 -0.94 7.20 -18.50
CA VAL A 75 0.22 6.41 -18.92
C VAL A 75 -0.17 5.42 -20.02
N GLN A 76 -1.38 4.84 -19.95
CA GLN A 76 -1.92 3.88 -20.91
C GLN A 76 -1.89 4.42 -22.35
N LYS A 77 -2.22 5.70 -22.57
CA LYS A 77 -2.20 6.30 -23.91
C LYS A 77 -0.82 6.21 -24.60
N TYR A 78 0.27 6.38 -23.84
CA TYR A 78 1.63 6.35 -24.40
C TYR A 78 2.06 4.93 -24.77
N PHE A 79 1.61 3.93 -24.01
CA PHE A 79 1.86 2.53 -24.34
C PHE A 79 1.06 2.07 -25.57
N ILE A 80 -0.20 2.49 -25.72
CA ILE A 80 -1.02 2.16 -26.90
C ILE A 80 -0.44 2.80 -28.17
N SER A 81 0.03 4.05 -28.10
CA SER A 81 0.71 4.70 -29.23
C SER A 81 2.01 4.00 -29.63
N GLY A 82 2.78 3.47 -28.66
CA GLY A 82 4.00 2.70 -28.96
C GLY A 82 3.72 1.35 -29.64
N ILE A 83 2.70 0.62 -29.17
CA ILE A 83 2.30 -0.67 -29.74
C ILE A 83 1.71 -0.50 -31.14
N THR A 84 0.87 0.51 -31.36
CA THR A 84 0.26 0.78 -32.67
C THR A 84 1.29 1.21 -33.73
N VAL A 85 2.33 1.96 -33.36
CA VAL A 85 3.44 2.31 -34.27
C VAL A 85 4.31 1.09 -34.60
N GLY A 86 4.52 0.17 -33.65
CA GLY A 86 5.22 -1.09 -33.87
C GLY A 86 4.45 -2.08 -34.77
N ALA A 87 3.13 -2.08 -34.70
CA ALA A 87 2.26 -2.97 -35.49
C ALA A 87 2.09 -2.56 -36.96
N VAL A 88 2.36 -1.29 -37.32
CA VAL A 88 2.22 -0.79 -38.71
C VAL A 88 3.53 -0.94 -39.49
N LYS A 89 4.66 -1.12 -38.80
CA LYS A 89 5.98 -1.36 -39.42
C LYS A 89 6.40 -2.84 -39.45
N GLY A 90 5.59 -3.72 -38.86
CA GLY A 90 5.74 -5.18 -38.94
C GLY A 90 4.92 -5.78 -40.07
#